data_AF-A0A920JE74-F1
#
_entry.id   AF-A0A920JE74-F1
#
_cell.length_a   1.000
_cell.length_b   1.000
_cell.length_c   1.000
_cell.angle_alpha   90.00
_cell.angle_beta   90.00
_cell.angle_gamma   90.00
#
_symmetry.space_group_name_H-M   'P 1'
#
loop_
_entity.id
_entity.type
_entity.pdbx_description
1 polymer ?
#
loop_
_entity_poly.entity_id
_entity_poly.type
_entity_poly.pdbx_seq_one_letter_code
_entity_poly.pdbx_strand_id
1 'polypeptide(L)'
;MRLENLDELLTSAFEFENLYEEDIEDPFTVLRDYLESIALFTDSDDVDKEDRILLMTLHNAKGLEFPVVFMTGMEENIFPSQRSETDFEIQEERRLCYVGMTRAEKKLYLTYSNTRTMWGGTNYYLPSRFIDEAKPYLKEIKIHQESTDNKSNSVGSLGKKVIHEKYGSGIVEEVNGNEITVNFGGEHGIKHLDIEWAPIIFE
;
A
#
# COMPACT_ATOMS: atom_id res chain seq x y z
N MET A 1 -1.67 -0.55 27.89
CA MET A 1 -2.54 -0.88 26.74
C MET A 1 -3.91 -1.39 27.17
N ARG A 2 -4.09 -2.55 27.83
CA ARG A 2 -5.47 -2.95 28.21
C ARG A 2 -6.11 -2.13 29.34
N LEU A 3 -5.33 -1.69 30.33
CA LEU A 3 -5.84 -0.89 31.45
C LEU A 3 -6.13 0.55 31.00
N GLU A 4 -5.19 1.16 30.28
CA GLU A 4 -5.32 2.52 29.72
C GLU A 4 -6.56 2.66 28.83
N ASN A 5 -6.87 1.68 27.98
CA ASN A 5 -8.09 1.70 27.17
C ASN A 5 -9.37 1.67 28.02
N LEU A 6 -9.33 1.04 29.19
CA LEU A 6 -10.47 1.01 30.12
C LEU A 6 -10.62 2.35 30.84
N ASP A 7 -9.50 2.98 31.20
CA ASP A 7 -9.48 4.34 31.79
C ASP A 7 -10.01 5.38 30.79
N GLU A 8 -9.65 5.26 29.51
CA GLU A 8 -10.17 6.11 28.42
C GLU A 8 -11.68 5.91 28.20
N LEU A 9 -12.15 4.66 28.20
CA LEU A 9 -13.59 4.35 28.13
C LEU A 9 -14.36 4.98 29.30
N LEU A 10 -13.78 4.94 30.51
CA LEU A 10 -14.37 5.52 31.71
C LEU A 10 -14.40 7.05 31.63
N THR A 11 -13.34 7.65 31.08
CA THR A 11 -13.25 9.10 30.82
C THR A 11 -14.31 9.53 29.81
N SER A 12 -14.45 8.82 28.68
CA SER A 12 -15.49 9.06 27.68
C SER A 12 -16.91 8.97 28.25
N ALA A 13 -17.18 7.94 29.08
CA ALA A 13 -18.48 7.78 29.72
C ALA A 13 -18.79 8.95 30.68
N PHE A 14 -17.78 9.41 31.43
CA PHE A 14 -17.91 10.53 32.35
C PHE A 14 -18.13 11.86 31.61
N GLU A 15 -17.40 12.10 30.51
CA GLU A 15 -17.63 13.27 29.64
C GLU A 15 -19.05 13.29 29.06
N PHE A 16 -19.57 12.13 28.64
CA PHE A 16 -20.94 12.01 28.13
C PHE A 16 -22.00 12.29 29.19
N GLU A 17 -21.82 11.80 30.42
CA GLU A 17 -22.72 12.08 31.54
C GLU A 17 -22.79 13.58 31.85
N ASN A 18 -21.65 14.29 31.76
CA ASN A 18 -21.58 15.74 31.99
C ASN A 18 -22.28 16.59 30.92
N LEU A 19 -22.73 16.01 29.79
CA LEU A 19 -23.56 16.72 28.80
C LEU A 19 -25.02 16.90 29.27
N TYR A 20 -25.46 16.16 30.29
CA TYR A 20 -26.80 16.27 30.86
C TYR A 20 -26.76 17.27 32.03
N GLU A 21 -27.40 18.44 31.88
CA GLU A 21 -27.30 19.55 32.85
C GLU A 21 -28.25 19.44 34.08
N GLU A 22 -29.21 18.51 34.14
CA GLU A 22 -30.20 18.41 35.25
C GLU A 22 -30.70 16.98 35.56
N ASP A 23 -31.33 16.82 36.74
CA ASP A 23 -31.85 15.59 37.36
C ASP A 23 -32.48 14.58 36.37
N ILE A 24 -31.70 13.56 36.03
CA ILE A 24 -32.13 12.43 35.22
C ILE A 24 -33.14 11.59 36.04
N GLU A 25 -34.41 11.59 35.63
CA GLU A 25 -35.47 10.76 36.27
C GLU A 25 -35.19 9.26 36.14
N ASP A 26 -34.55 8.82 35.04
CA ASP A 26 -34.23 7.43 34.75
C ASP A 26 -32.77 7.24 34.30
N PRO A 27 -31.88 6.71 35.17
CA PRO A 27 -30.48 6.43 34.84
C PRO A 27 -30.29 5.51 33.62
N PHE A 28 -31.28 4.68 33.28
CA PHE A 28 -31.20 3.81 32.11
C PHE A 28 -31.30 4.58 30.78
N THR A 29 -31.85 5.79 30.79
CA THR A 29 -31.96 6.63 29.59
C THR A 29 -30.58 7.11 29.15
N VAL A 30 -29.77 7.63 30.07
CA VAL A 30 -28.40 8.12 29.77
C VAL A 30 -27.49 6.98 29.31
N LEU A 31 -27.59 5.81 29.95
CA LEU A 31 -26.83 4.65 29.51
C LEU A 31 -27.22 4.20 28.10
N ARG A 32 -28.53 4.17 27.78
CA ARG A 32 -29.00 3.80 26.45
C ARG A 32 -28.49 4.78 25.41
N ASP A 33 -28.60 6.08 25.67
CA ASP A 33 -28.16 7.13 24.77
C ASP A 33 -26.64 7.11 24.58
N TYR A 34 -25.86 6.80 25.63
CA TYR A 34 -24.41 6.59 25.54
C TYR A 34 -24.06 5.38 24.67
N LEU A 35 -24.72 4.25 24.89
CA LEU A 35 -24.51 3.03 24.08
C LEU A 35 -24.91 3.24 22.62
N GLU A 36 -25.95 4.03 22.36
CA GLU A 36 -26.34 4.43 21.02
C GLU A 36 -25.27 5.33 20.39
N SER A 37 -24.75 6.31 21.13
CA SER A 37 -23.67 7.19 20.64
C SER A 37 -22.40 6.43 20.27
N ILE A 38 -21.97 5.46 21.09
CA ILE A 38 -20.81 4.59 20.78
C ILE A 38 -21.10 3.71 19.58
N ALA A 39 -22.31 3.17 19.47
CA ALA A 39 -22.70 2.32 18.35
C ALA A 39 -22.75 3.09 17.02
N LEU A 40 -23.00 4.41 17.08
CA LEU A 40 -23.00 5.30 15.92
C LEU A 40 -21.65 5.95 15.64
N PHE A 41 -20.70 5.89 16.57
CA PHE A 41 -19.38 6.50 16.42
C PHE A 41 -18.63 5.88 15.23
N THR A 42 -18.14 6.72 14.32
CA THR A 42 -17.38 6.26 13.15
C THR A 42 -15.95 6.79 13.18
N ASP A 43 -15.04 6.07 12.53
CA ASP A 43 -13.64 6.48 12.36
C ASP A 43 -13.48 7.86 11.66
N SER A 44 -14.55 8.41 11.07
CA SER A 44 -14.53 9.67 10.33
C SER A 44 -14.80 10.90 11.20
N ASP A 45 -15.24 10.72 12.44
CA ASP A 45 -15.71 11.82 13.30
C ASP A 45 -14.57 12.59 14.00
N ASP A 46 -13.33 12.09 13.93
CA ASP A 46 -12.14 12.69 14.59
C ASP A 46 -11.12 13.29 13.60
N VAL A 47 -11.53 13.59 12.36
CA VAL A 47 -10.59 14.04 11.31
C VAL A 47 -10.01 15.45 11.57
N ASP A 48 -10.68 16.29 12.37
CA ASP A 48 -10.43 17.74 12.41
C ASP A 48 -9.49 18.25 13.53
N LYS A 49 -8.88 17.39 14.37
CA LYS A 49 -8.32 17.88 15.64
C LYS A 49 -6.79 17.95 15.80
N GLU A 50 -5.95 17.40 14.91
CA GLU A 50 -4.49 17.40 15.14
C GLU A 50 -3.62 17.46 13.86
N ASP A 51 -2.40 18.01 13.97
CA ASP A 51 -1.38 18.02 12.89
C ASP A 51 -0.76 16.63 12.72
N ARG A 52 -1.46 15.77 11.97
CA ARG A 52 -1.11 14.36 11.76
C ARG A 52 -1.33 13.93 10.32
N ILE A 53 -0.66 12.85 9.91
CA ILE A 53 -0.94 12.18 8.64
C ILE A 53 -2.12 11.24 8.85
N LEU A 54 -3.15 11.40 8.02
CA LEU A 54 -4.35 10.56 8.06
C LEU A 54 -4.16 9.35 7.13
N LEU A 55 -4.30 8.15 7.71
CA LEU A 55 -4.34 6.90 6.95
C LEU A 55 -5.78 6.38 6.99
N MET A 56 -6.35 6.13 5.82
CA MET A 56 -7.70 5.63 5.69
C MET A 56 -7.85 4.81 4.41
N THR A 57 -8.96 4.07 4.32
CA THR A 57 -9.33 3.38 3.09
C THR A 57 -9.93 4.37 2.08
N LEU A 58 -9.93 4.03 0.79
CA LEU A 58 -10.56 4.85 -0.25
C LEU A 58 -12.06 5.10 -0.01
N HIS A 59 -12.74 4.14 0.62
CA HIS A 59 -14.16 4.25 0.95
C HIS A 59 -14.40 5.33 2.02
N ASN A 60 -13.57 5.37 3.05
CA ASN A 60 -13.67 6.36 4.14
C ASN A 60 -13.26 7.77 3.70
N ALA A 61 -12.48 7.89 2.61
CA ALA A 61 -12.07 9.18 2.08
C ALA A 61 -13.20 9.95 1.35
N LYS A 62 -14.35 9.31 1.11
CA LYS A 62 -15.46 9.90 0.34
C LYS A 62 -16.01 11.14 1.07
N GLY A 63 -16.04 12.27 0.37
CA GLY A 63 -16.55 13.54 0.91
C GLY A 63 -15.49 14.38 1.65
N LEU A 64 -14.28 13.83 1.85
CA LEU A 64 -13.14 14.56 2.39
C LEU A 64 -12.26 15.10 1.26
N GLU A 65 -11.51 16.16 1.53
CA GLU A 65 -10.54 16.73 0.59
C GLU A 65 -9.28 17.13 1.33
N PHE A 66 -8.13 16.93 0.70
CA PHE A 66 -6.82 17.15 1.31
C PHE A 66 -5.89 17.88 0.34
N PRO A 67 -5.02 18.78 0.83
CA PRO A 67 -4.03 19.46 -0.01
C PRO A 67 -3.13 18.49 -0.77
N VAL A 68 -2.76 17.38 -0.14
CA VAL A 68 -1.87 16.35 -0.69
C VAL A 68 -2.44 14.97 -0.37
N VAL A 69 -2.53 14.11 -1.38
CA VAL A 69 -3.01 12.73 -1.23
C VAL A 69 -1.98 11.75 -1.79
N PHE A 70 -1.74 10.68 -1.04
CA PHE A 70 -0.98 9.51 -1.48
C PHE A 70 -1.94 8.33 -1.64
N MET A 71 -2.12 7.85 -2.87
CA MET A 71 -2.79 6.57 -3.13
C MET A 71 -1.72 5.50 -3.32
N THR A 72 -1.65 4.58 -2.37
CA THR A 72 -0.64 3.52 -2.31
C THR A 72 -1.22 2.17 -2.71
N GLY A 73 -0.37 1.26 -3.18
CA GLY A 73 -0.82 -0.09 -3.54
C GLY A 73 -1.60 -0.11 -4.85
N MET A 74 -1.26 0.79 -5.77
CA MET A 74 -1.80 0.87 -7.12
C MET A 74 -1.24 -0.29 -7.97
N GLU A 75 -1.62 -1.52 -7.62
CA GLU A 75 -1.10 -2.77 -8.14
C GLU A 75 -2.26 -3.65 -8.64
N GLU A 76 -2.10 -4.36 -9.76
CA GLU A 76 -3.10 -5.32 -10.22
C GLU A 76 -3.36 -6.38 -9.14
N ASN A 77 -4.62 -6.78 -8.98
CA ASN A 77 -5.11 -7.71 -7.94
C ASN A 77 -5.13 -7.13 -6.51
N ILE A 78 -4.56 -5.95 -6.26
CA ILE A 78 -4.72 -5.20 -5.02
C ILE A 78 -5.70 -4.06 -5.24
N PHE A 79 -5.43 -3.23 -6.25
CA PHE A 79 -6.29 -2.16 -6.68
C PHE A 79 -6.14 -1.92 -8.20
N PRO A 80 -7.01 -2.52 -9.03
CA PRO A 80 -8.29 -3.14 -8.68
C PRO A 80 -8.13 -4.45 -7.89
N SER A 81 -9.07 -4.69 -6.97
CA SER A 81 -9.11 -5.93 -6.17
C SER A 81 -9.21 -7.17 -7.05
N GLN A 82 -8.48 -8.23 -6.68
CA GLN A 82 -8.57 -9.54 -7.33
C GLN A 82 -10.00 -10.10 -7.36
N ARG A 83 -10.84 -9.68 -6.41
CA ARG A 83 -12.24 -10.14 -6.30
C ARG A 83 -13.16 -9.51 -7.34
N SER A 84 -12.71 -8.46 -8.03
CA SER A 84 -13.46 -7.78 -9.08
C SER A 84 -13.21 -8.47 -10.42
N GLU A 85 -13.94 -9.54 -10.69
CA GLU A 85 -13.72 -10.39 -11.87
C GLU A 85 -14.57 -9.94 -13.07
N THR A 86 -15.71 -9.30 -12.81
CA THR A 86 -16.61 -8.84 -13.87
C THR A 86 -16.27 -7.42 -14.34
N ASP A 87 -16.63 -7.12 -15.60
CA ASP A 87 -16.47 -5.77 -16.14
C ASP A 87 -17.20 -4.70 -15.31
N PHE A 88 -18.34 -5.07 -14.72
CA PHE A 88 -19.10 -4.18 -13.85
C PHE A 88 -18.35 -3.87 -12.55
N GLU A 89 -17.80 -4.88 -11.87
CA GLU A 89 -17.03 -4.68 -10.64
C GLU A 89 -15.74 -3.89 -10.89
N ILE A 90 -15.07 -4.13 -12.02
CA ILE A 90 -13.92 -3.33 -12.44
C ILE A 90 -14.31 -1.87 -12.70
N GLN A 91 -15.50 -1.61 -13.25
CA GLN A 91 -16.00 -0.25 -13.40
C GLN A 91 -16.26 0.42 -12.05
N GLU A 92 -16.71 -0.32 -11.04
CA GLU A 92 -16.91 0.22 -9.69
C GLU A 92 -15.57 0.51 -9.00
N GLU A 93 -14.58 -0.37 -9.12
CA GLU A 93 -13.20 -0.10 -8.65
C GLU A 93 -12.60 1.12 -9.36
N ARG A 94 -12.89 1.30 -10.66
CA ARG A 94 -12.46 2.49 -11.41
C ARG A 94 -13.12 3.76 -10.86
N ARG A 95 -14.40 3.71 -10.48
CA ARG A 95 -15.08 4.83 -9.81
C ARG A 95 -14.46 5.12 -8.45
N LEU A 96 -14.12 4.09 -7.69
CA LEU A 96 -13.43 4.24 -6.42
C LEU A 96 -12.06 4.90 -6.60
N CYS A 97 -11.32 4.53 -7.66
CA CYS A 97 -10.05 5.16 -8.03
C CYS A 97 -10.26 6.64 -8.33
N TYR A 98 -11.25 6.98 -9.16
CA TYR A 98 -11.61 8.36 -9.46
C TYR A 98 -11.97 9.17 -8.20
N VAL A 99 -12.76 8.60 -7.29
CA VAL A 99 -13.08 9.26 -6.01
C VAL A 99 -11.79 9.55 -5.23
N GLY A 100 -10.90 8.57 -5.10
CA GLY A 100 -9.60 8.73 -4.45
C GLY A 100 -8.74 9.84 -5.06
N MET A 101 -8.62 9.85 -6.38
CA MET A 101 -7.83 10.86 -7.11
C MET A 101 -8.39 12.27 -6.90
N THR A 102 -9.72 12.41 -6.87
CA THR A 102 -10.40 13.71 -6.69
C THR A 102 -10.42 14.20 -5.24
N ARG A 103 -9.90 13.43 -4.27
CA ARG A 103 -9.73 13.95 -2.90
C ARG A 103 -8.53 14.91 -2.80
N ALA A 104 -7.64 14.91 -3.80
CA ALA A 104 -6.43 15.73 -3.79
C ALA A 104 -6.70 17.12 -4.39
N GLU A 105 -6.44 18.18 -3.62
CA GLU A 105 -6.62 19.55 -4.10
C GLU A 105 -5.42 20.08 -4.89
N LYS A 106 -4.19 19.77 -4.44
CA LYS A 106 -2.95 20.34 -5.01
C LYS A 106 -2.02 19.29 -5.58
N LYS A 107 -1.79 18.20 -4.86
CA LYS A 107 -0.85 17.15 -5.28
C LYS A 107 -1.41 15.75 -5.02
N LEU A 108 -1.36 14.93 -6.06
CA LEU A 108 -1.68 13.51 -6.00
C LEU A 108 -0.41 12.71 -6.30
N TYR A 109 -0.10 11.75 -5.44
CA TYR A 109 0.96 10.77 -5.63
C TYR A 109 0.34 9.38 -5.73
N LEU A 110 0.63 8.67 -6.81
CA LEU A 110 0.25 7.27 -7.01
C LEU A 110 1.49 6.40 -6.85
N THR A 111 1.44 5.39 -5.99
CA THR A 111 2.59 4.50 -5.76
C THR A 111 2.21 3.03 -5.89
N TYR A 112 3.12 2.25 -6.47
CA TYR A 112 3.03 0.81 -6.61
C TYR A 112 4.39 0.18 -6.25
N SER A 113 4.39 -1.11 -5.93
CA SER A 113 5.58 -1.90 -5.63
C SER A 113 5.63 -3.10 -6.59
N ASN A 114 6.81 -3.40 -7.12
CA ASN A 114 7.02 -4.59 -7.96
C ASN A 114 6.89 -5.89 -7.14
N THR A 115 7.34 -5.87 -5.88
CA THR A 115 7.24 -6.99 -4.94
C THR A 115 6.53 -6.55 -3.67
N ARG A 116 5.70 -7.43 -3.13
CA ARG A 116 4.97 -7.19 -1.89
C ARG A 116 4.86 -8.46 -1.06
N THR A 117 5.17 -8.32 0.22
CA THR A 117 4.92 -9.36 1.21
C THR A 117 3.54 -9.17 1.84
N MET A 118 2.64 -10.14 1.65
CA MET A 118 1.33 -10.18 2.30
C MET A 118 1.07 -11.59 2.83
N TRP A 119 0.47 -11.68 4.03
CA TRP A 119 0.11 -12.96 4.68
C TRP A 119 1.26 -13.98 4.73
N GLY A 120 2.49 -13.52 4.92
CA GLY A 120 3.68 -14.36 5.02
C GLY A 120 4.26 -14.84 3.69
N GLY A 121 3.68 -14.47 2.55
CA GLY A 121 4.23 -14.75 1.22
C GLY A 121 4.66 -13.48 0.50
N THR A 122 5.78 -13.53 -0.23
CA THR A 122 6.23 -12.45 -1.12
C THR A 122 5.82 -12.80 -2.54
N ASN A 123 5.02 -11.93 -3.15
CA ASN A 123 4.56 -12.07 -4.52
C ASN A 123 4.99 -10.87 -5.36
N TYR A 124 5.05 -11.08 -6.67
CA TYR A 124 5.26 -10.02 -7.66
C TYR A 124 3.92 -9.49 -8.16
N TYR A 125 3.82 -8.17 -8.28
CA TYR A 125 2.61 -7.51 -8.77
C TYR A 125 2.94 -6.58 -9.94
N LEU A 126 2.03 -6.54 -10.91
CA LEU A 126 2.07 -5.57 -12.00
C LEU A 126 1.48 -4.23 -11.52
N PRO A 127 1.91 -3.08 -12.09
CA PRO A 127 1.25 -1.80 -11.85
C PRO A 127 -0.23 -1.89 -12.21
N SER A 128 -1.08 -1.21 -11.43
CA SER A 128 -2.51 -1.11 -11.70
C SER A 128 -2.79 -0.56 -13.09
N ARG A 129 -3.74 -1.15 -13.81
CA ARG A 129 -4.26 -0.64 -15.08
C ARG A 129 -4.73 0.81 -14.99
N PHE A 130 -5.18 1.27 -13.81
CA PHE A 130 -5.62 2.65 -13.63
C PHE A 130 -4.47 3.66 -13.76
N ILE A 131 -3.23 3.26 -13.46
CA ILE A 131 -2.05 4.09 -13.72
C ILE A 131 -1.86 4.26 -15.23
N ASP A 132 -1.94 3.17 -15.99
CA ASP A 132 -1.77 3.22 -17.44
C ASP A 132 -2.91 4.00 -18.13
N GLU A 133 -4.15 3.90 -17.64
CA GLU A 133 -5.29 4.72 -18.09
C GLU A 133 -5.04 6.23 -17.85
N ALA A 134 -4.37 6.60 -16.75
CA ALA A 134 -4.06 7.99 -16.39
C ALA A 134 -2.69 8.48 -16.89
N LYS A 135 -1.88 7.62 -17.53
CA LYS A 135 -0.47 7.86 -17.89
C LYS A 135 -0.18 9.18 -18.61
N PRO A 136 -1.01 9.67 -19.55
CA PRO A 136 -0.76 10.97 -20.21
C PRO A 136 -0.76 12.17 -19.25
N TYR A 137 -1.38 12.02 -18.08
CA TYR A 137 -1.54 13.08 -17.08
C TYR A 137 -0.60 12.91 -15.89
N LEU A 138 0.19 11.83 -15.85
CA LEU A 138 1.09 11.51 -14.76
C LEU A 138 2.53 11.84 -15.15
N LYS A 139 3.27 12.37 -14.17
CA LYS A 139 4.72 12.52 -14.26
C LYS A 139 5.37 11.43 -13.42
N GLU A 140 6.15 10.57 -14.05
CA GLU A 140 6.93 9.56 -13.35
C GLU A 140 8.04 10.23 -12.51
N ILE A 141 8.14 9.82 -11.25
CA ILE A 141 9.16 10.30 -10.32
C ILE A 141 10.10 9.15 -10.04
N LYS A 142 11.33 9.25 -10.55
CA LYS A 142 12.40 8.33 -10.18
C LYS A 142 12.94 8.76 -8.82
N ILE A 143 12.71 7.93 -7.81
CA ILE A 143 13.33 8.13 -6.49
C ILE A 143 14.80 7.77 -6.66
N HIS A 144 15.68 8.76 -6.59
CA HIS A 144 17.10 8.50 -6.45
C HIS A 144 17.27 7.82 -5.09
N GLN A 145 17.48 6.51 -5.08
CA GLN A 145 18.04 5.90 -3.90
C GLN A 145 19.43 6.50 -3.76
N GLU A 146 19.62 7.40 -2.80
CA GLU A 146 20.96 7.66 -2.30
C GLU A 146 21.49 6.30 -1.88
N SER A 147 22.38 5.77 -2.72
CA SER A 147 23.12 4.57 -2.40
C SER A 147 23.88 4.90 -1.11
N THR A 148 23.39 4.41 0.02
CA THR A 148 24.28 4.17 1.14
C THR A 148 25.31 3.20 0.59
N ASP A 149 26.45 3.76 0.19
CA ASP A 149 27.66 3.10 -0.30
C ASP A 149 28.24 2.22 0.83
N ASN A 150 27.46 1.24 1.28
CA ASN A 150 27.97 0.09 1.97
C ASN A 150 28.55 -0.80 0.88
N LYS A 151 29.87 -0.73 0.77
CA LYS A 151 30.72 -1.73 0.11
C LYS A 151 30.30 -3.14 0.53
N SER A 152 29.38 -3.74 -0.21
CA SER A 152 29.17 -5.18 -0.25
C SER A 152 29.34 -5.62 -1.70
N ASN A 153 30.52 -6.19 -1.96
CA ASN A 153 30.91 -7.01 -3.10
C ASN A 153 30.15 -6.79 -4.40
N SER A 154 30.83 -6.23 -5.40
CA SER A 154 30.47 -6.18 -6.81
C SER A 154 29.80 -7.47 -7.29
N VAL A 155 28.47 -7.51 -7.20
CA VAL A 155 27.63 -8.51 -7.83
C VAL A 155 27.64 -8.21 -9.31
N GLY A 156 28.16 -9.15 -10.11
CA GLY A 156 27.96 -9.27 -11.54
C GLY A 156 28.11 -8.00 -12.38
N SER A 157 29.30 -7.77 -12.92
CA SER A 157 29.44 -6.84 -14.04
C SER A 157 28.79 -7.42 -15.31
N LEU A 158 27.96 -6.62 -15.99
CA LEU A 158 27.37 -6.88 -17.31
C LEU A 158 28.37 -7.56 -18.26
N GLY A 159 27.93 -8.58 -18.98
CA GLY A 159 28.74 -9.35 -19.94
C GLY A 159 29.61 -10.45 -19.35
N LYS A 160 29.59 -10.67 -18.03
CA LYS A 160 30.30 -11.80 -17.42
C LYS A 160 29.60 -13.13 -17.66
N LYS A 161 30.41 -14.17 -17.76
CA LYS A 161 29.94 -15.55 -17.81
C LYS A 161 29.61 -16.02 -16.39
N VAL A 162 28.47 -16.67 -16.27
CA VAL A 162 27.91 -17.16 -15.03
C VAL A 162 27.51 -18.61 -15.17
N ILE A 163 27.58 -19.38 -14.09
CA ILE A 163 27.17 -20.78 -14.07
C ILE A 163 26.04 -20.94 -13.05
N HIS A 164 24.94 -21.53 -13.50
CA HIS A 164 23.78 -21.86 -12.68
C HIS A 164 23.58 -23.38 -12.68
N GLU A 165 23.31 -23.97 -11.51
CA GLU A 165 23.20 -25.43 -11.33
C GLU A 165 22.19 -26.09 -12.28
N LYS A 166 21.06 -25.42 -12.52
CA LYS A 166 19.98 -25.91 -13.39
C LYS A 166 20.13 -25.58 -14.88
N TYR A 167 20.77 -24.46 -15.22
CA TYR A 167 20.74 -23.89 -16.58
C TYR A 167 22.10 -23.89 -17.27
N GLY A 168 23.16 -24.33 -16.57
CA GLY A 168 24.51 -24.36 -17.09
C GLY A 168 25.14 -22.97 -17.16
N SER A 169 26.02 -22.75 -18.12
CA SER A 169 26.73 -21.48 -18.29
C SER A 169 25.94 -20.49 -19.14
N GLY A 170 25.84 -19.24 -18.71
CA GLY A 170 25.22 -18.15 -19.46
C GLY A 170 26.00 -16.84 -19.36
N ILE A 171 25.54 -15.81 -20.08
CA ILE A 171 26.12 -14.47 -20.08
C ILE A 171 25.10 -13.49 -19.49
N VAL A 172 25.54 -12.65 -18.55
CA VAL A 172 24.71 -11.60 -17.96
C VAL A 172 24.47 -10.50 -19.01
N GLU A 173 23.22 -10.30 -19.42
CA GLU A 173 22.81 -9.25 -20.36
C GLU A 173 22.36 -7.98 -19.64
N GLU A 174 21.68 -8.10 -18.49
CA GLU A 174 21.22 -6.97 -17.69
C GLU A 174 21.36 -7.23 -16.18
N VAL A 175 21.62 -6.18 -15.41
CA VAL A 175 21.76 -6.23 -13.95
C VAL A 175 20.97 -5.06 -13.35
N ASN A 176 19.92 -5.39 -12.59
CA ASN A 176 19.07 -4.44 -11.89
C ASN A 176 19.04 -4.81 -10.39
N GLY A 177 20.06 -4.37 -9.66
CA GLY A 177 20.19 -4.67 -8.23
C GLY A 177 20.41 -6.17 -7.98
N ASN A 178 19.43 -6.82 -7.34
CA ASN A 178 19.46 -8.27 -7.08
C ASN A 178 18.92 -9.12 -8.24
N GLU A 179 18.30 -8.51 -9.25
CA GLU A 179 17.82 -9.22 -10.43
C GLU A 179 18.88 -9.17 -11.54
N ILE A 180 19.18 -10.32 -12.13
CA ILE A 180 20.01 -10.43 -13.32
C ILE A 180 19.29 -11.15 -14.44
N THR A 181 19.40 -10.60 -15.65
CA THR A 181 18.98 -11.25 -16.88
C THR A 181 20.18 -11.98 -17.46
N VAL A 182 20.09 -13.30 -17.55
CA VAL A 182 21.16 -14.17 -18.05
C VAL A 182 20.69 -14.92 -19.28
N ASN A 183 21.48 -14.82 -20.34
CA ASN A 183 21.30 -15.61 -21.54
C ASN A 183 22.13 -16.90 -21.44
N PHE A 184 21.47 -18.02 -21.19
CA PHE A 184 22.11 -19.33 -21.07
C PHE A 184 22.35 -20.01 -22.43
N GLY A 185 21.84 -19.42 -23.52
CA GLY A 185 21.91 -20.03 -24.85
C GLY A 185 21.22 -21.41 -24.90
N GLY A 186 21.36 -22.09 -26.04
CA GLY A 186 20.88 -23.46 -26.22
C GLY A 186 19.36 -23.63 -26.00
N GLU A 187 18.97 -24.63 -25.22
CA GLU A 187 17.56 -24.98 -24.92
C GLU A 187 16.89 -24.07 -23.88
N HIS A 188 17.65 -23.29 -23.11
CA HIS A 188 17.11 -22.55 -21.95
C HIS A 188 16.88 -21.07 -22.21
N GLY A 189 17.57 -20.49 -23.21
CA GLY A 189 17.37 -19.10 -23.63
C GLY A 189 17.65 -18.07 -22.53
N ILE A 190 16.93 -16.96 -22.58
CA ILE A 190 17.04 -15.85 -21.60
C ILE A 190 16.23 -16.18 -20.35
N LYS A 191 16.84 -15.97 -19.17
CA LYS A 191 16.19 -16.13 -17.86
C LYS A 191 16.42 -14.88 -17.02
N HIS A 192 15.38 -14.49 -16.30
CA HIS A 192 15.43 -13.46 -15.28
C HIS A 192 15.55 -14.17 -13.92
N LEU A 193 16.62 -13.90 -13.19
CA LEU A 193 16.98 -14.60 -11.96
C LEU A 193 17.22 -13.58 -10.85
N ASP A 194 16.69 -13.87 -9.66
CA ASP A 194 17.02 -13.16 -8.44
C ASP A 194 18.20 -13.88 -7.77
N ILE A 195 19.28 -13.14 -7.50
CA ILE A 195 20.53 -13.68 -6.96
C ILE A 195 20.36 -14.26 -5.55
N GLU A 196 19.37 -13.80 -4.78
CA GLU A 196 19.09 -14.34 -3.44
C GLU A 196 18.41 -15.70 -3.49
N TRP A 197 17.62 -15.95 -4.54
CA TRP A 197 16.80 -17.17 -4.67
C TRP A 197 17.40 -18.19 -5.65
N ALA A 198 18.20 -17.72 -6.60
CA ALA A 198 18.90 -18.51 -7.59
C ALA A 198 20.41 -18.21 -7.46
N PRO A 199 21.13 -18.95 -6.61
CA PRO A 199 22.56 -18.72 -6.43
C PRO A 199 23.31 -19.00 -7.74
N ILE A 200 24.10 -18.02 -8.17
CA ILE A 200 24.84 -18.04 -9.43
C ILE A 200 26.32 -17.84 -9.15
N ILE A 201 27.17 -18.64 -9.78
CA ILE A 201 28.62 -18.56 -9.64
C ILE A 201 29.15 -17.73 -10.81
N PHE A 202 29.82 -16.62 -10.50
CA PHE A 202 30.52 -15.79 -11.50
C PHE A 202 31.88 -16.41 -11.84
N GLU A 203 32.20 -16.48 -13.14
CA GLU A 203 33.52 -16.88 -13.65
C GLU A 203 34.47 -15.66 -13.78
#